data_AF-A0A0A0EML9-F1
#
_entry.id   AF-A0A0A0EML9-F1
#
_cell.length_a   1.000
_cell.length_b   1.000
_cell.length_c   1.000
_cell.angle_alpha   90.00
_cell.angle_beta   90.00
_cell.angle_gamma   90.00
#
_symmetry.space_group_name_H-M   'P 1'
#
loop_
_entity.id
_entity.type
_entity.pdbx_description
1 polymer ?
#
loop_
_entity_poly.entity_id
_entity_poly.type
_entity_poly.pdbx_seq_one_letter_code
_entity_poly.pdbx_strand_id
1 'polypeptide(L)'
;MALAALTLTGGCITTEMMVKPGVTYDRYERDVVGCATTSTQKVPTNTQVGWAPYVGLYSVDTNSTLRQKHHELCLRDKGYSKVAIPVCEGPDGRAALAQARARQDRARRMSINGQSCYVVLGDGSRFLYTPAEG
;
A
#
# COMPACT_ATOMS: atom_id res chain seq x y z
N MET A 1 -4.15 45.27 -14.78
CA MET A 1 -3.62 44.34 -13.75
C MET A 1 -4.29 43.00 -13.95
N ALA A 2 -3.59 42.05 -14.57
CA ALA A 2 -4.08 40.70 -14.76
C ALA A 2 -3.74 39.88 -13.51
N LEU A 3 -4.77 39.42 -12.78
CA LEU A 3 -4.59 38.40 -11.74
C LEU A 3 -4.24 37.08 -12.45
N ALA A 4 -2.99 36.65 -12.32
CA ALA A 4 -2.60 35.30 -12.66
C ALA A 4 -3.21 34.34 -11.62
N ALA A 5 -4.26 33.63 -12.01
CA ALA A 5 -4.82 32.54 -11.23
C ALA A 5 -3.81 31.37 -11.24
N LEU A 6 -3.14 31.15 -10.11
CA LEU A 6 -2.35 29.94 -9.87
C LEU A 6 -3.32 28.75 -9.72
N THR A 7 -3.58 28.03 -10.81
CA THR A 7 -4.25 26.74 -10.76
C THR A 7 -3.26 25.71 -10.21
N LEU A 8 -3.39 25.35 -8.93
CA LEU A 8 -2.74 24.17 -8.35
C LEU A 8 -3.36 22.92 -9.01
N THR A 9 -2.72 22.40 -10.04
CA THR A 9 -2.98 21.04 -10.51
C THR A 9 -2.46 20.09 -9.43
N GLY A 10 -3.38 19.47 -8.68
CA GLY A 10 -3.05 18.38 -7.77
C GLY A 10 -2.32 17.29 -8.56
N GLY A 11 -1.05 17.04 -8.21
CA GLY A 11 -0.30 15.95 -8.83
C GLY A 11 -0.99 14.63 -8.51
N CYS A 12 -1.16 13.76 -9.51
CA CYS A 12 -1.65 12.40 -9.30
C CYS A 12 -0.64 11.63 -8.45
N ILE A 13 -0.78 11.68 -7.12
CA ILE A 13 -0.01 10.85 -6.21
C ILE A 13 -0.58 9.44 -6.34
N THR A 14 0.07 8.63 -7.16
CA THR A 14 -0.23 7.21 -7.29
C THR A 14 0.72 6.41 -6.41
N THR A 15 0.23 5.32 -5.84
CA THR A 15 1.07 4.38 -5.10
C THR A 15 0.94 3.00 -5.71
N GLU A 16 2.07 2.32 -5.82
CA GLU A 16 2.09 0.95 -6.31
C GLU A 16 1.60 0.02 -5.20
N MET A 17 0.56 -0.77 -5.49
CA MET A 17 0.00 -1.76 -4.57
C MET A 17 -0.05 -3.14 -5.24
N MET A 18 0.23 -4.18 -4.46
CA MET A 18 0.05 -5.57 -4.89
C MET A 18 -1.41 -5.96 -4.69
N VAL A 19 -2.08 -6.33 -5.78
CA VAL A 19 -3.51 -6.63 -5.77
C VAL A 19 -3.89 -7.80 -6.64
N LYS A 20 -5.01 -8.45 -6.32
CA LYS A 20 -5.58 -9.57 -7.08
C LYS A 20 -7.10 -9.44 -7.11
N PRO A 21 -7.71 -9.05 -8.24
CA PRO A 21 -9.16 -8.91 -8.34
C PRO A 21 -9.90 -10.21 -7.96
N GLY A 22 -11.04 -10.09 -7.28
CA GLY A 22 -11.93 -11.20 -6.93
C GLY A 22 -11.54 -12.00 -5.70
N VAL A 23 -10.38 -11.77 -5.09
CA VAL A 23 -9.98 -12.40 -3.82
C VAL A 23 -10.71 -11.77 -2.63
N THR A 24 -11.02 -12.53 -1.58
CA THR A 24 -11.59 -11.95 -0.35
C THR A 24 -10.54 -11.15 0.42
N TYR A 25 -10.96 -10.13 1.16
CA TYR A 25 -10.05 -9.36 2.01
C TYR A 25 -9.36 -10.23 3.08
N ASP A 26 -10.05 -11.25 3.64
CA ASP A 26 -9.42 -12.24 4.54
C ASP A 26 -8.27 -12.98 3.84
N ARG A 27 -8.49 -13.45 2.60
CA ARG A 27 -7.48 -14.20 1.87
C ARG A 27 -6.30 -13.31 1.47
N TYR A 28 -6.57 -12.07 1.08
CA TYR A 28 -5.52 -11.07 0.83
C TYR A 28 -4.62 -10.89 2.05
N GLU A 29 -5.20 -10.65 3.23
CA GLU A 29 -4.45 -10.44 4.47
C GLU A 29 -3.61 -11.67 4.84
N ARG A 30 -4.18 -12.87 4.76
CA ARG A 30 -3.43 -14.12 4.98
C ARG A 30 -2.27 -14.30 4.01
N ASP A 31 -2.48 -13.96 2.74
CA ASP A 31 -1.44 -14.10 1.73
C ASP A 31 -0.29 -13.11 1.94
N VAL A 32 -0.62 -11.85 2.24
CA VAL A 32 0.37 -10.80 2.57
C VAL A 32 1.17 -11.19 3.81
N VAL A 33 0.50 -11.55 4.90
CA VAL A 33 1.19 -11.95 6.14
C VAL A 33 2.04 -13.20 5.91
N GLY A 34 1.50 -14.22 5.24
CA GLY A 34 2.25 -15.45 4.94
C GLY A 34 3.48 -15.19 4.08
N CYS A 35 3.38 -14.30 3.08
CA CYS A 35 4.52 -13.89 2.26
C CYS A 35 5.54 -13.05 3.04
N ALA A 36 5.11 -12.22 3.99
CA ALA A 36 6.00 -11.46 4.86
C ALA A 36 6.77 -12.37 5.84
N THR A 37 6.10 -13.39 6.40
CA THR A 37 6.77 -14.40 7.22
C THR A 37 7.79 -15.19 6.40
N THR A 38 7.40 -15.64 5.21
CA THR A 38 8.30 -16.40 4.32
C THR A 38 9.51 -15.57 3.91
N SER A 39 9.33 -14.30 3.56
CA SER A 39 10.45 -13.43 3.19
C SER A 39 11.39 -13.18 4.38
N THR A 40 10.85 -13.02 5.59
CA THR A 40 11.67 -12.83 6.80
C THR A 40 12.46 -14.09 7.15
N GLN A 41 11.89 -15.29 6.95
CA GLN A 41 12.57 -16.56 7.17
C GLN A 41 13.68 -16.83 6.13
N LYS A 42 13.44 -16.50 4.86
CA LYS A 42 14.41 -16.74 3.78
C LYS A 42 15.47 -15.64 3.65
N VAL A 43 15.14 -14.42 4.05
CA VAL A 43 16.02 -13.25 3.98
C VAL A 43 16.16 -12.67 5.39
N PRO A 44 17.07 -13.22 6.21
CA PRO A 44 17.24 -12.79 7.60
C PRO A 44 17.73 -11.34 7.68
N THR A 45 17.52 -10.72 8.83
CA THR A 45 18.05 -9.38 9.14
C THR A 45 19.57 -9.42 9.18
N ASN A 46 20.20 -8.45 8.51
CA ASN A 46 21.64 -8.24 8.59
C ASN A 46 21.87 -6.80 9.07
N THR A 47 21.66 -6.62 10.36
CA THR A 47 21.81 -5.35 11.05
C THR A 47 23.29 -5.06 11.26
N GLN A 48 23.78 -4.02 10.59
CA GLN A 48 25.15 -3.55 10.73
C GLN A 48 25.16 -2.20 11.44
N VAL A 49 26.13 -2.01 12.33
CA VAL A 49 26.35 -0.73 13.00
C VAL A 49 27.39 0.08 12.25
N GLY A 50 27.12 1.37 12.05
CA GLY A 50 28.01 2.31 11.38
C GLY A 50 28.08 3.63 12.14
N TRP A 51 29.07 4.44 11.82
CA TRP A 51 29.18 5.82 12.30
C TRP A 51 29.19 6.78 11.10
N ALA A 52 28.48 7.90 11.21
CA ALA A 52 28.54 8.98 10.23
C ALA A 52 28.53 10.36 10.92
N PRO A 53 29.25 11.37 10.39
CA PRO A 53 29.49 12.65 11.07
C PRO A 53 28.25 13.41 11.54
N TYR A 54 27.11 13.24 10.86
CA TYR A 54 25.88 14.00 11.13
C TYR A 54 24.82 13.24 11.93
N VAL A 55 24.87 11.91 11.94
CA VAL A 55 23.85 11.07 12.61
C VAL A 55 24.43 10.22 13.76
N GLY A 56 25.76 10.22 13.93
CA GLY A 56 26.43 9.45 14.96
C GLY A 56 26.42 7.95 14.68
N LEU A 57 26.31 7.15 15.74
CA LEU A 57 26.14 5.69 15.64
C LEU A 57 24.74 5.36 15.13
N TYR A 58 24.66 4.62 14.04
CA TYR A 58 23.40 4.15 13.47
C TYR A 58 23.47 2.64 13.21
N SER A 59 22.30 2.01 13.07
CA SER A 59 22.19 0.63 12.63
C SER A 59 21.29 0.53 11.40
N VAL A 60 21.69 -0.31 10.45
CA VAL A 60 20.95 -0.50 9.20
C VAL A 60 20.82 -1.98 8.86
N ASP A 61 19.62 -2.42 8.50
CA ASP A 61 19.41 -3.75 7.95
C ASP A 61 19.72 -3.74 6.44
N THR A 62 20.92 -4.23 6.12
CA THR A 62 21.41 -4.30 4.74
C THR A 62 20.61 -5.24 3.85
N ASN A 63 19.88 -6.20 4.44
CA ASN A 63 19.05 -7.16 3.70
C ASN A 63 17.60 -6.70 3.51
N SER A 64 17.21 -5.56 4.07
CA SER A 64 15.81 -5.07 4.04
C SER A 64 15.24 -4.98 2.62
N THR A 65 15.99 -4.46 1.65
CA THR A 65 15.56 -4.37 0.25
C THR A 65 15.39 -5.75 -0.39
N LEU A 66 16.27 -6.71 -0.09
CA LEU A 66 16.15 -8.07 -0.62
C LEU A 66 14.91 -8.76 -0.04
N ARG A 67 14.60 -8.52 1.24
CA ARG A 67 13.40 -9.04 1.91
C ARG A 67 12.13 -8.47 1.27
N GLN A 68 12.11 -7.18 0.95
CA GLN A 68 11.00 -6.55 0.23
C GLN A 68 10.81 -7.17 -1.16
N LYS A 69 11.88 -7.35 -1.94
CA LYS A 69 11.81 -8.01 -3.25
C LYS A 69 11.30 -9.45 -3.15
N HIS A 70 11.75 -10.22 -2.15
CA HIS A 70 11.26 -11.58 -1.94
C HIS A 70 9.78 -11.60 -1.55
N HIS A 71 9.32 -10.64 -0.75
CA HIS A 71 7.90 -10.49 -0.41
C HIS A 71 7.07 -10.21 -1.68
N GLU A 72 7.53 -9.29 -2.54
CA GLU A 72 6.87 -9.00 -3.82
C GLU A 72 6.82 -10.22 -4.74
N LEU A 73 7.92 -10.98 -4.86
CA LEU A 73 7.96 -12.21 -5.66
C LEU A 73 6.96 -13.26 -5.15
N CYS A 74 6.89 -13.49 -3.83
CA CYS A 74 5.92 -14.41 -3.24
C CYS A 74 4.47 -14.05 -3.58
N LEU A 75 4.13 -12.76 -3.54
CA LEU A 75 2.80 -12.30 -3.94
C LEU A 75 2.57 -12.49 -5.44
N ARG A 76 3.56 -12.20 -6.28
CA ARG A 76 3.45 -12.44 -7.73
C ARG A 76 3.23 -13.91 -8.07
N ASP A 77 3.92 -14.82 -7.39
CA ASP A 77 3.74 -16.27 -7.57
C ASP A 77 2.32 -16.73 -7.17
N LYS A 78 1.68 -16.03 -6.23
CA LYS A 78 0.28 -16.25 -5.84
C LYS A 78 -0.73 -15.58 -6.78
N GLY A 79 -0.27 -14.92 -7.84
CA GLY A 79 -1.10 -14.25 -8.84
C GLY A 79 -1.52 -12.83 -8.45
N TYR A 80 -0.80 -12.16 -7.55
CA TYR A 80 -0.98 -10.73 -7.32
C TYR A 80 -0.19 -9.93 -8.36
N SER A 81 -0.77 -8.83 -8.83
CA SER A 81 -0.17 -7.88 -9.76
C SER A 81 0.08 -6.54 -9.09
N LYS A 82 1.18 -5.89 -9.46
CA LYS A 82 1.50 -4.54 -9.00
C LYS A 82 0.77 -3.52 -9.87
N VAL A 83 -0.13 -2.72 -9.27
CA VAL A 83 -0.90 -1.69 -9.98
C VAL A 83 -0.71 -0.33 -9.30
N ALA A 84 -0.71 0.73 -10.09
CA ALA A 84 -0.66 2.10 -9.58
C ALA A 84 -2.08 2.56 -9.23
N ILE A 85 -2.32 2.86 -7.96
CA ILE A 85 -3.63 3.30 -7.45
C ILE A 85 -3.53 4.76 -7.03
N PRO A 86 -4.39 5.66 -7.54
CA PRO A 86 -4.39 7.08 -7.14
C PRO A 86 -4.95 7.26 -5.72
N VAL A 87 -4.59 8.37 -5.09
CA VAL A 87 -5.23 8.79 -3.83
C VAL A 87 -6.71 9.15 -4.08
N CYS A 88 -7.59 8.87 -3.11
CA CYS A 88 -8.98 9.28 -3.20
C CYS A 88 -9.11 10.80 -3.02
N GLU A 89 -9.75 11.48 -3.97
CA GLU A 89 -10.03 12.92 -3.90
C GLU A 89 -11.52 13.18 -3.61
N GLY A 90 -11.82 14.37 -3.08
CA GLY A 90 -13.18 14.87 -2.93
C GLY A 90 -14.16 13.96 -2.15
N PRO A 91 -15.36 13.67 -2.69
CA PRO A 91 -16.39 12.89 -2.00
C PRO A 91 -15.97 11.43 -1.77
N ASP A 92 -15.19 10.84 -2.68
CA ASP A 92 -14.72 9.46 -2.59
C ASP A 92 -13.77 9.28 -1.41
N GLY A 93 -12.91 10.27 -1.13
CA GLY A 93 -12.04 10.25 0.06
C GLY A 93 -12.82 10.21 1.37
N ARG A 94 -13.94 10.96 1.46
CA ARG A 94 -14.81 10.94 2.65
C ARG A 94 -15.52 9.59 2.79
N ALA A 95 -16.04 9.05 1.70
CA ALA A 95 -16.70 7.74 1.68
C ALA A 95 -15.72 6.61 2.02
N ALA A 96 -14.50 6.66 1.49
CA ALA A 96 -13.43 5.72 1.78
C ALA A 96 -13.05 5.71 3.27
N LEU A 97 -12.88 6.89 3.88
CA LEU A 97 -12.60 6.99 5.31
C LEU A 97 -13.76 6.50 6.19
N ALA A 98 -15.01 6.79 5.80
CA ALA A 98 -16.18 6.27 6.50
C ALA A 98 -16.25 4.74 6.42
N GLN A 99 -15.99 4.16 5.25
CA GLN A 99 -15.98 2.71 5.04
C GLN A 99 -14.81 2.04 5.77
N ALA A 100 -13.64 2.66 5.79
CA ALA A 100 -12.48 2.13 6.50
C ALA A 100 -12.69 2.05 8.02
N ARG A 101 -13.47 2.98 8.59
CA ARG A 101 -13.85 2.99 10.02
C ARG A 101 -14.99 2.02 10.35
N ALA A 102 -15.78 1.62 9.35
CA ALA A 102 -16.85 0.65 9.54
C ALA A 102 -16.28 -0.76 9.79
N ARG A 103 -17.11 -1.66 10.32
CA ARG A 103 -16.73 -3.07 10.49
C ARG A 103 -16.34 -3.65 9.13
N GLN A 104 -15.07 -4.03 8.99
CA GLN A 104 -14.58 -4.60 7.73
C GLN A 104 -15.21 -5.96 7.47
N ASP A 105 -15.92 -6.07 6.35
CA ASP A 105 -16.39 -7.36 5.84
C ASP A 105 -15.23 -8.09 5.18
N ARG A 106 -14.59 -8.97 5.95
CA ARG A 106 -13.48 -9.81 5.51
C ARG A 106 -13.86 -10.80 4.41
N ALA A 107 -15.16 -11.13 4.28
CA ALA A 107 -15.67 -12.02 3.23
C ALA A 107 -15.93 -11.27 1.91
N ARG A 108 -16.00 -9.94 1.93
CA ARG A 108 -16.15 -9.13 0.72
C ARG A 108 -14.97 -9.40 -0.22
N ARG A 109 -15.29 -9.56 -1.51
CA ARG A 109 -14.30 -9.70 -2.57
C ARG A 109 -13.76 -8.33 -2.94
N MET A 110 -12.44 -8.26 -3.09
CA MET A 110 -11.74 -7.09 -3.60
C MET A 110 -12.11 -6.90 -5.07
N SER A 111 -12.70 -5.75 -5.39
CA SER A 111 -12.89 -5.28 -6.76
C SER A 111 -11.84 -4.23 -7.07
N ILE A 112 -11.29 -4.23 -8.28
CA ILE A 112 -10.35 -3.21 -8.75
C ILE A 112 -10.74 -2.78 -10.13
N ASN A 113 -10.98 -1.48 -10.29
CA ASN A 113 -11.35 -0.84 -11.53
C ASN A 113 -10.66 0.53 -11.66
N GLY A 114 -10.94 1.28 -12.72
CA GLY A 114 -10.34 2.59 -12.97
C GLY A 114 -10.73 3.68 -11.97
N GLN A 115 -11.74 3.43 -11.12
CA GLN A 115 -12.18 4.34 -10.05
C GLN A 115 -11.69 3.89 -8.67
N SER A 116 -10.91 2.80 -8.60
CA SER A 116 -10.27 2.40 -7.36
C SER A 116 -9.26 3.46 -6.93
N CYS A 117 -9.33 3.85 -5.66
CA CYS A 117 -8.44 4.83 -5.06
C CYS A 117 -8.07 4.39 -3.64
N TYR A 118 -7.04 4.98 -3.05
CA TYR A 118 -6.64 4.66 -1.68
C TYR A 118 -6.73 5.86 -0.74
N VAL A 119 -6.94 5.58 0.54
CA VAL A 119 -6.79 6.54 1.64
C VAL A 119 -5.75 6.03 2.64
N VAL A 120 -5.05 6.97 3.29
CA VAL A 120 -4.13 6.66 4.40
C VAL A 120 -4.88 6.89 5.70
N LEU A 121 -4.89 5.89 6.57
CA LEU A 121 -5.51 5.95 7.89
C LEU A 121 -4.55 6.56 8.92
N GLY A 122 -5.07 6.96 10.08
CA GLY A 122 -4.29 7.63 11.12
C GLY A 122 -3.14 6.79 11.69
N ASP A 123 -3.19 5.46 11.52
CA ASP A 123 -2.14 4.50 11.89
C ASP A 123 -1.09 4.30 10.78
N GLY A 124 -1.22 5.02 9.66
CA GLY A 124 -0.36 4.88 8.48
C GLY A 124 -0.72 3.71 7.57
N SER A 125 -1.71 2.89 7.91
CA SER A 125 -2.20 1.83 7.03
C SER A 125 -2.94 2.41 5.83
N ARG A 126 -2.90 1.70 4.70
CA ARG A 126 -3.55 2.14 3.45
C ARG A 126 -4.81 1.32 3.23
N PHE A 127 -5.93 1.98 3.02
CA PHE A 127 -7.21 1.35 2.71
C PHE A 127 -7.52 1.53 1.23
N LEU A 128 -7.74 0.41 0.53
CA LEU A 128 -8.20 0.40 -0.85
C LEU A 128 -9.71 0.60 -0.89
N TYR A 129 -10.14 1.73 -1.44
CA TYR A 129 -11.53 2.01 -1.74
C TYR A 129 -11.81 1.68 -3.21
N THR A 130 -12.96 1.08 -3.45
CA THR A 130 -13.48 0.91 -4.80
C THR A 130 -14.97 1.20 -4.70
N PRO A 131 -15.45 2.22 -5.43
CA PRO A 131 -16.88 2.51 -5.51
C PRO A 131 -17.61 1.23 -5.89
N ALA A 132 -18.73 0.93 -5.24
CA ALA A 132 -19.66 -0.03 -5.81
C ALA A 132 -20.09 0.59 -7.14
N GLU A 133 -19.79 -0.09 -8.25
CA GLU A 133 -20.26 0.33 -9.56
C GLU A 133 -21.75 0.60 -9.47
N GLY A 134 -22.17 1.80 -9.90
CA GLY A 134 -23.59 2.13 -10.04
C GLY A 134 -24.25 1.27 -11.09
#